data_AF-A0A8H4B1X4-F1
#
_entry.id   AF-A0A8H4B1X4-F1
#
_cell.length_a   1.000
_cell.length_b   1.000
_cell.length_c   1.000
_cell.angle_alpha   90.00
_cell.angle_beta   90.00
_cell.angle_gamma   90.00
#
_symmetry.space_group_name_H-M   'P 1'
#
loop_
_entity.id
_entity.type
_entity.pdbx_description
1 polymer ?
#
loop_
_entity_poly.entity_id
_entity_poly.type
_entity_poly.pdbx_seq_one_letter_code
_entity_poly.pdbx_strand_id
1 'polypeptide(L)'
;MQYSETYPTDSTPLESNIEKMKRLIEYRLLGGDGLHDITGKQICSVGLWVRDSNGQDYIMTAGHCEFFASHNQQGFVDFYQKGWYSLPTYNYIGPLEYSSYAPYDFGLIRYIGTNVSLSTLICNFDHQTIYPVLYVKKPGVVSSVGVSLCISGHTSHVICGKVVELDVVVR
;
A
#
# COMPACT_ATOMS: atom_id res chain seq x y z
N MET A 1 31.96 48.86 -9.13
CA MET A 1 32.12 47.49 -9.62
C MET A 1 30.74 46.88 -9.74
N GLN A 2 30.24 46.79 -10.98
CA GLN A 2 28.97 46.13 -11.31
C GLN A 2 29.26 44.63 -11.44
N TYR A 3 28.63 43.80 -10.60
CA TYR A 3 28.55 42.37 -10.85
C TYR A 3 27.31 42.12 -11.71
N SER A 4 27.54 41.81 -12.98
CA SER A 4 26.55 41.28 -13.91
C SER A 4 26.67 39.76 -13.90
N GLU A 5 25.81 39.09 -13.16
CA GLU A 5 25.57 37.65 -13.36
C GLU A 5 24.15 37.48 -13.91
N THR A 6 24.06 37.41 -15.23
CA THR A 6 22.88 36.88 -15.90
C THR A 6 22.86 35.37 -15.69
N TYR A 7 22.05 34.92 -14.73
CA TYR A 7 21.66 33.51 -14.63
C TYR A 7 20.94 33.11 -15.92
N PRO A 8 21.27 31.96 -16.54
CA PRO A 8 20.47 31.45 -17.65
C PRO A 8 19.05 31.18 -17.13
N THR A 9 18.07 31.91 -17.64
CA THR A 9 16.65 31.81 -17.29
C THR A 9 15.95 30.61 -17.91
N ASP A 10 16.70 29.71 -18.55
CA ASP A 10 16.11 28.54 -19.19
C ASP A 10 16.01 27.40 -18.18
N SER A 11 14.90 27.38 -17.42
CA SER A 11 14.55 26.31 -16.49
C SER A 11 14.15 25.02 -17.19
N THR A 12 13.97 25.03 -18.52
CA THR A 12 13.51 23.89 -19.30
C THR A 12 14.38 22.63 -19.18
N PRO A 13 15.73 22.69 -19.04
CA PRO A 13 16.54 21.49 -18.83
C PRO A 13 16.34 20.92 -17.42
N LEU A 14 16.16 21.77 -16.41
CA LEU A 14 15.93 21.33 -15.03
C LEU A 14 14.53 20.74 -14.87
N GLU A 15 13.50 21.41 -15.42
CA GLU A 15 12.12 20.93 -15.45
C GLU A 15 11.98 19.63 -16.23
N SER A 16 12.62 19.53 -17.41
CA SER A 16 12.61 18.29 -18.20
C SER A 16 13.37 17.16 -17.50
N ASN A 17 14.46 17.44 -16.79
CA ASN A 17 15.17 16.43 -15.98
C ASN A 17 14.35 16.00 -14.76
N ILE A 18 13.60 16.89 -14.12
CA ILE A 18 12.66 16.57 -13.03
C ILE A 18 11.48 15.73 -13.54
N GLU A 19 10.90 16.08 -14.69
CA GLU A 19 9.89 15.28 -15.41
C GLU A 19 10.43 13.88 -15.76
N LYS A 20 11.66 13.80 -16.26
CA LYS A 20 12.32 12.54 -16.61
C LYS A 20 12.66 11.71 -15.37
N MET A 21 13.03 12.34 -14.26
CA MET A 21 13.23 11.69 -12.96
C MET A 21 11.91 11.22 -12.33
N LYS A 22 10.82 11.99 -12.44
CA LYS A 22 9.47 11.54 -12.03
C LYS A 22 9.03 10.31 -12.82
N ARG A 23 9.38 10.21 -14.10
CA ARG A 23 9.16 9.01 -14.94
C ARG A 23 10.07 7.83 -14.59
N LEU A 24 11.10 8.03 -13.76
CA LEU A 24 12.04 7.00 -13.31
C LEU A 24 11.80 6.54 -11.85
N ILE A 25 10.89 7.18 -11.10
CA ILE A 25 10.51 6.76 -9.76
C ILE A 25 9.33 5.79 -9.88
N GLU A 26 9.66 4.50 -9.94
CA GLU A 26 8.68 3.43 -9.82
C GLU A 26 8.20 3.36 -8.36
N TYR A 27 7.01 3.86 -8.08
CA TYR A 27 6.37 3.66 -6.77
C TYR A 27 5.97 2.18 -6.66
N ARG A 28 6.54 1.46 -5.70
CA ARG A 28 6.16 0.06 -5.45
C ARG A 28 5.12 0.02 -4.35
N LEU A 29 4.08 -0.77 -4.54
CA LEU A 29 3.11 -1.06 -3.49
C LEU A 29 3.68 -2.15 -2.58
N LEU A 30 3.97 -1.79 -1.33
CA LEU A 30 4.51 -2.72 -0.35
C LEU A 30 3.39 -3.20 0.58
N GLY A 31 3.44 -4.47 1.00
CA GLY A 31 2.62 -4.95 2.10
C GLY A 31 2.88 -4.11 3.36
N GLY A 32 1.82 -3.64 4.00
CA GLY A 32 1.88 -2.72 5.12
C GLY A 32 1.85 -1.23 4.74
N ASP A 33 2.00 -0.85 3.47
CA ASP A 33 1.73 0.54 3.03
C ASP A 33 0.31 0.97 3.40
N GLY A 34 0.07 2.26 3.50
CA GLY A 34 -1.24 2.84 3.72
C GLY A 34 -2.10 2.84 2.45
N LEU A 35 -3.39 2.60 2.67
CA LEU A 35 -4.48 2.82 1.74
C LEU A 35 -5.25 4.06 2.19
N HIS A 36 -5.43 5.02 1.31
CA HIS A 36 -6.19 6.23 1.58
C HIS A 36 -7.26 6.49 0.51
N ASP A 37 -8.27 7.28 0.88
CA ASP A 37 -9.30 7.74 -0.05
C ASP A 37 -8.82 8.93 -0.91
N ILE A 38 -9.67 9.40 -1.83
CA ILE A 38 -9.34 10.54 -2.71
C ILE A 38 -9.04 11.85 -1.95
N THR A 39 -9.45 11.97 -0.69
CA THR A 39 -9.18 13.15 0.14
C THR A 39 -7.82 13.10 0.83
N GLY A 40 -7.12 11.98 0.73
CA GLY A 40 -5.85 11.75 1.44
C GLY A 40 -6.04 11.17 2.85
N LYS A 41 -7.27 10.89 3.28
CA LYS A 41 -7.56 10.32 4.59
C LYS A 41 -7.10 8.87 4.62
N GLN A 42 -6.18 8.56 5.52
CA GLN A 42 -5.70 7.21 5.76
C GLN A 42 -6.85 6.30 6.24
N ILE A 43 -7.07 5.18 5.55
CA ILE A 43 -8.17 4.25 5.80
C ILE A 43 -7.65 2.94 6.37
N CYS A 44 -6.79 2.25 5.62
CA CYS A 44 -6.36 0.89 5.90
C CYS A 44 -4.92 0.65 5.49
N SER A 45 -4.43 -0.59 5.59
CA SER A 45 -3.10 -0.96 5.08
C SER A 45 -3.20 -2.00 3.98
N VAL A 46 -2.24 -1.99 3.07
CA VAL A 46 -2.05 -2.99 2.03
C VAL A 46 -1.73 -4.33 2.67
N GLY A 47 -2.47 -5.37 2.30
CA GLY A 47 -2.17 -6.76 2.65
C GLY A 47 -1.24 -7.42 1.63
N LEU A 48 -1.70 -8.52 1.05
CA LEU A 48 -0.95 -9.30 0.06
C LEU A 48 -1.44 -9.02 -1.35
N TRP A 49 -0.52 -9.02 -2.30
CA TRP A 49 -0.86 -9.14 -3.72
C TRP A 49 -1.27 -10.60 -4.02
N VAL A 50 -2.44 -10.76 -4.64
CA VAL A 50 -2.97 -12.04 -5.10
C VAL A 50 -3.46 -11.93 -6.54
N ARG A 51 -3.61 -13.07 -7.21
CA ARG A 51 -4.07 -13.15 -8.59
C ARG A 51 -5.14 -14.23 -8.71
N ASP A 52 -6.21 -13.93 -9.43
CA ASP A 52 -7.29 -14.88 -9.67
C ASP A 52 -6.92 -15.88 -10.79
N SER A 53 -7.82 -16.82 -11.07
CA SER A 53 -7.62 -17.82 -12.12
C SER A 53 -7.62 -17.26 -13.55
N ASN A 54 -8.13 -16.05 -13.75
CA ASN A 54 -8.17 -15.35 -15.04
C ASN A 54 -6.93 -14.47 -15.26
N GLY A 55 -6.05 -14.37 -14.26
CA GLY A 55 -4.86 -13.55 -14.31
C GLY A 55 -5.07 -12.11 -13.82
N GLN A 56 -6.24 -11.77 -13.29
CA GLN A 56 -6.52 -10.46 -12.72
C GLN A 56 -5.82 -10.30 -11.37
N ASP A 57 -5.07 -9.22 -11.23
CA ASP A 57 -4.39 -8.84 -10.00
C ASP A 57 -5.32 -8.16 -9.01
N TYR A 58 -5.18 -8.53 -7.75
CA TYR A 58 -5.86 -7.93 -6.62
C TYR A 58 -4.89 -7.64 -5.49
N ILE A 59 -5.21 -6.61 -4.71
CA ILE A 59 -4.59 -6.34 -3.43
C ILE A 59 -5.57 -6.72 -2.32
N MET A 60 -5.14 -7.60 -1.43
CA MET A 60 -5.91 -7.94 -0.24
C MET A 60 -5.84 -6.80 0.80
N THR A 61 -6.94 -6.60 1.51
CA THR A 61 -7.04 -5.73 2.69
C THR A 61 -8.14 -6.29 3.62
N ALA A 62 -8.46 -5.61 4.73
CA ALA A 62 -9.65 -5.92 5.51
C ALA A 62 -10.93 -5.47 4.79
N GLY A 63 -12.05 -6.16 5.00
CA GLY A 63 -13.31 -5.81 4.35
C GLY A 63 -13.98 -4.60 4.98
N HIS A 64 -13.82 -4.40 6.29
CA HIS A 64 -14.33 -3.21 6.98
C HIS A 64 -13.74 -1.89 6.44
N CYS A 65 -12.67 -1.93 5.65
CA CYS A 65 -12.08 -0.76 5.01
C CYS A 65 -13.09 -0.02 4.12
N GLU A 66 -14.11 -0.72 3.63
CA GLU A 66 -15.21 -0.13 2.87
C GLU A 66 -15.99 0.94 3.67
N PHE A 67 -16.13 0.80 4.99
CA PHE A 67 -17.00 1.66 5.79
C PHE A 67 -16.40 3.02 6.13
N PHE A 68 -15.12 3.24 5.80
CA PHE A 68 -14.37 4.39 6.26
C PHE A 68 -14.14 5.47 5.19
N ALA A 69 -14.59 5.23 3.96
CA ALA A 69 -14.43 6.09 2.80
C ALA A 69 -15.72 6.19 1.98
N SER A 70 -15.79 7.23 1.14
CA SER A 70 -16.93 7.44 0.25
C SER A 70 -16.88 6.51 -0.97
N HIS A 71 -18.03 5.99 -1.38
CA HIS A 71 -18.17 5.20 -2.60
C HIS A 71 -18.18 6.09 -3.86
N ASN A 72 -17.61 5.57 -4.94
CA ASN A 72 -17.66 6.15 -6.27
C ASN A 72 -19.02 5.90 -6.96
N GLN A 73 -19.16 6.34 -8.22
CA GLN A 73 -20.41 6.22 -8.97
C GLN A 73 -20.84 4.77 -9.22
N GLN A 74 -19.90 3.83 -9.17
CA GLN A 74 -20.10 2.40 -9.35
C GLN A 74 -20.37 1.69 -8.01
N GLY A 75 -20.38 2.43 -6.90
CA GLY A 75 -20.64 1.88 -5.58
C GLY A 75 -19.44 1.19 -4.93
N PHE A 76 -18.20 1.53 -5.34
CA PHE A 76 -16.97 0.98 -4.75
C PHE A 76 -16.16 2.07 -4.03
N VAL A 77 -15.36 1.67 -3.04
CA VAL A 77 -14.34 2.56 -2.46
C VAL A 77 -13.09 2.53 -3.34
N ASP A 78 -12.63 3.70 -3.76
CA ASP A 78 -11.40 3.89 -4.52
C ASP A 78 -10.20 4.12 -3.60
N PHE A 79 -9.13 3.35 -3.80
CA PHE A 79 -7.93 3.43 -2.97
C PHE A 79 -6.70 3.94 -3.73
N TYR A 80 -5.89 4.67 -2.96
CA TYR A 80 -4.63 5.28 -3.38
C TYR A 80 -3.52 4.92 -2.40
N GLN A 81 -2.27 4.91 -2.89
CA GLN A 81 -1.11 4.53 -2.09
C GLN A 81 -0.67 5.65 -1.14
N LYS A 82 -0.33 5.27 0.11
CA LYS A 82 0.43 6.11 1.04
C LYS A 82 1.56 5.30 1.68
N GLY A 83 2.81 5.58 1.32
CA GLY A 83 3.96 4.92 1.94
C GLY A 83 4.14 5.30 3.42
N TRP A 84 4.90 4.51 4.16
CA TRP A 84 5.31 4.89 5.52
C TRP A 84 6.10 6.20 5.50
N TYR A 85 5.88 7.05 6.51
CA TYR A 85 6.47 8.39 6.64
C TYR A 85 6.27 9.30 5.42
N SER A 86 5.34 8.96 4.53
CA SER A 86 5.09 9.68 3.29
C SER A 86 3.75 10.40 3.36
N LEU A 87 3.65 11.50 2.62
CA LEU A 87 2.36 12.14 2.39
C LEU A 87 1.48 11.23 1.50
N PRO A 88 0.14 11.32 1.61
CA PRO A 88 -0.77 10.68 0.66
C PRO A 88 -0.40 11.04 -0.79
N THR A 89 -0.58 10.10 -1.71
CA THR A 89 -0.22 10.29 -3.12
C THR A 89 -1.47 10.35 -4.01
N TYR A 90 -1.32 10.68 -5.29
CA TYR A 90 -2.38 10.48 -6.29
C TYR A 90 -2.21 9.15 -7.04
N ASN A 91 -1.40 8.24 -6.51
CA ASN A 91 -1.14 6.97 -7.14
C ASN A 91 -2.32 6.02 -6.90
N TYR A 92 -3.24 6.02 -7.85
CA TYR A 92 -4.43 5.17 -7.81
C TYR A 92 -4.05 3.69 -7.92
N ILE A 93 -4.61 2.89 -7.01
CA ILE A 93 -4.42 1.43 -6.98
C ILE A 93 -5.59 0.76 -7.69
N GLY A 94 -6.82 1.14 -7.31
CA GLY A 94 -8.04 0.57 -7.86
C GLY A 94 -9.23 0.60 -6.89
N PRO A 95 -10.39 0.08 -7.34
CA PRO A 95 -11.60 -0.02 -6.53
C PRO A 95 -11.60 -1.30 -5.67
N LEU A 96 -12.16 -1.21 -4.47
CA LEU A 96 -12.50 -2.37 -3.62
C LEU A 96 -13.73 -3.08 -4.20
N GLU A 97 -13.51 -4.11 -5.02
CA GLU A 97 -14.59 -4.80 -5.75
C GLU A 97 -15.26 -5.89 -4.92
N TYR A 98 -14.51 -6.51 -4.03
CA TYR A 98 -15.03 -7.53 -3.13
C TYR A 98 -14.71 -7.13 -1.71
N SER A 99 -15.72 -7.13 -0.86
CA SER A 99 -15.59 -6.91 0.57
C SER A 99 -16.50 -7.91 1.30
N SER A 100 -16.01 -8.40 2.44
CA SER A 100 -16.80 -9.09 3.42
C SER A 100 -16.35 -8.58 4.78
N TYR A 101 -17.29 -8.14 5.61
CA TYR A 101 -17.01 -7.76 6.99
C TYR A 101 -17.27 -8.92 7.96
N ALA A 102 -18.31 -9.70 7.68
CA ALA A 102 -18.67 -10.91 8.40
C ALA A 102 -19.25 -11.93 7.40
N PRO A 103 -18.96 -13.24 7.56
CA PRO A 103 -18.19 -13.85 8.65
C PRO A 103 -16.66 -13.74 8.52
N TYR A 104 -16.14 -13.28 7.39
CA TYR A 104 -14.70 -13.12 7.15
C TYR A 104 -14.41 -11.65 6.84
N ASP A 105 -13.50 -11.03 7.57
CA ASP A 105 -13.13 -9.63 7.35
C ASP A 105 -12.02 -9.52 6.30
N PHE A 106 -12.39 -9.52 5.02
CA PHE A 106 -11.44 -9.39 3.91
C PHE A 106 -11.99 -8.52 2.78
N GLY A 107 -11.07 -7.90 2.05
CA GLY A 107 -11.34 -7.08 0.89
C GLY A 107 -10.36 -7.37 -0.23
N LEU A 108 -10.82 -7.28 -1.48
CA LEU A 108 -10.01 -7.39 -2.69
C LEU A 108 -10.16 -6.12 -3.52
N ILE A 109 -9.08 -5.35 -3.58
CA ILE A 109 -8.98 -4.17 -4.42
C ILE A 109 -8.50 -4.65 -5.79
N ARG A 110 -9.33 -4.48 -6.84
CA ARG A 110 -8.87 -4.82 -8.19
C ARG A 110 -7.76 -3.87 -8.56
N TYR A 111 -6.59 -4.42 -8.85
CA TYR A 111 -5.47 -3.59 -9.26
C TYR A 111 -5.68 -3.13 -10.72
N ILE A 112 -5.74 -1.82 -10.88
CA ILE A 112 -5.79 -1.11 -12.18
C ILE A 112 -4.56 -0.19 -12.31
N GLY A 113 -3.86 0.04 -11.18
CA GLY A 113 -2.94 1.16 -10.96
C GLY A 113 -1.77 1.23 -11.94
N THR A 114 -1.83 2.17 -12.88
CA THR A 114 -0.82 2.37 -13.94
C THR A 114 0.51 2.95 -13.43
N ASN A 115 0.52 3.53 -12.23
CA ASN A 115 1.63 4.32 -11.69
C ASN A 115 2.23 3.73 -10.39
N VAL A 116 1.74 2.57 -9.96
CA VAL A 116 2.30 1.84 -8.82
C VAL A 116 2.56 0.42 -9.25
N SER A 117 3.77 -0.08 -9.08
CA SER A 117 4.09 -1.46 -9.40
C SER A 117 3.75 -2.40 -8.24
N LEU A 118 3.14 -3.53 -8.56
CA LEU A 118 2.88 -4.60 -7.60
C LEU A 118 4.18 -5.21 -7.09
N SER A 119 4.19 -5.66 -5.83
CA SER A 119 5.32 -6.36 -5.26
C SER A 119 4.89 -7.43 -4.26
N THR A 120 5.77 -8.40 -4.04
CA THR A 120 5.66 -9.38 -2.94
C THR A 120 6.51 -8.98 -1.74
N LEU A 121 6.79 -7.68 -1.60
CA LEU A 121 7.63 -7.11 -0.56
C LEU A 121 6.75 -6.52 0.54
N ILE A 122 7.20 -6.65 1.78
CA ILE A 122 6.57 -6.11 2.98
C ILE A 122 7.44 -4.98 3.51
N CYS A 123 6.81 -3.85 3.84
CA CYS A 123 7.47 -2.68 4.41
C CYS A 123 8.02 -2.98 5.81
N ASN A 124 9.27 -2.60 6.05
CA ASN A 124 9.96 -2.67 7.33
C ASN A 124 10.94 -1.49 7.49
N PHE A 125 10.47 -0.29 7.13
CA PHE A 125 11.32 0.90 7.08
C PHE A 125 11.83 1.40 8.43
N ASP A 126 11.33 0.89 9.57
CA ASP A 126 11.98 1.12 10.86
C ASP A 126 13.38 0.48 10.90
N HIS A 127 13.61 -0.63 10.18
CA HIS A 127 14.90 -1.33 10.14
C HIS A 127 15.78 -0.86 8.97
N GLN A 128 16.04 0.45 8.92
CA GLN A 128 16.64 1.18 7.79
C GLN A 128 17.98 0.63 7.27
N THR A 129 18.75 -0.09 8.09
CA THR A 129 20.15 -0.43 7.79
C THR A 129 20.38 -1.81 7.20
N ILE A 130 19.49 -2.78 7.42
CA ILE A 130 19.75 -4.19 7.05
C ILE A 130 18.58 -4.80 6.28
N TYR A 131 17.34 -4.60 6.74
CA TYR A 131 16.15 -5.21 6.14
C TYR A 131 15.00 -4.20 6.02
N PRO A 132 15.15 -3.12 5.23
CA PRO A 132 14.11 -2.11 5.06
C PRO A 132 12.84 -2.68 4.39
N VAL A 133 12.97 -3.80 3.68
CA VAL A 133 11.87 -4.57 3.11
C VAL A 133 12.08 -6.06 3.37
N LEU A 134 10.98 -6.80 3.51
CA LEU A 134 10.98 -8.25 3.69
C LEU A 134 10.33 -8.90 2.47
N TYR A 135 10.90 -10.00 1.96
CA TYR A 135 10.32 -10.73 0.82
C TYR A 135 9.45 -11.90 1.30
N VAL A 136 8.29 -12.09 0.68
CA VAL A 136 7.46 -13.27 0.92
C VAL A 136 8.07 -14.47 0.20
N LYS A 137 8.73 -15.37 0.95
CA LYS A 137 9.32 -16.59 0.39
C LYS A 137 8.28 -17.63 -0.01
N LYS A 138 7.24 -17.78 0.82
CA LYS A 138 6.12 -18.69 0.59
C LYS A 138 4.91 -18.23 1.40
N PRO A 139 3.68 -18.39 0.89
CA PRO A 139 2.50 -18.31 1.74
C PRO A 139 2.55 -19.43 2.78
N GLY A 140 2.05 -19.15 3.98
CA GLY A 140 1.99 -20.09 5.08
C GLY A 140 0.67 -19.97 5.80
N VAL A 141 0.18 -21.09 6.35
CA VAL A 141 -1.00 -21.12 7.21
C VAL A 141 -0.52 -21.22 8.65
N VAL A 142 -1.08 -20.38 9.51
CA VAL A 142 -0.82 -20.45 10.95
C VAL A 142 -1.84 -21.39 11.57
N SER A 143 -1.38 -22.58 11.96
CA SER A 143 -2.24 -23.67 12.46
C SER A 143 -1.96 -24.05 13.91
N SER A 144 -1.19 -23.25 14.66
CA SER A 144 -0.87 -23.54 16.06
C SER A 144 -0.75 -22.29 16.91
N VAL A 145 -1.22 -22.41 18.15
CA VAL A 145 -1.03 -21.43 19.23
C VAL A 145 0.45 -21.41 19.64
N GLY A 146 0.95 -20.24 20.01
CA GLY A 146 2.33 -20.00 20.44
C GLY A 146 3.31 -19.66 19.32
N VAL A 147 2.91 -19.77 18.05
CA VAL A 147 3.70 -19.33 16.89
C VAL A 147 3.94 -17.83 16.97
N SER A 148 5.19 -17.41 16.75
CA SER A 148 5.54 -16.00 16.63
C SER A 148 5.12 -15.48 15.25
N LEU A 149 4.43 -14.35 15.24
CA LEU A 149 4.05 -13.62 14.02
C LEU A 149 4.44 -12.16 14.14
N CYS A 150 4.65 -11.54 12.99
CA CYS A 150 4.76 -10.09 12.87
C CYS A 150 3.72 -9.61 11.88
N ILE A 151 3.17 -8.42 12.13
CA ILE A 151 2.33 -7.70 11.18
C ILE A 151 3.09 -6.45 10.73
N SER A 152 2.78 -5.98 9.53
CA SER A 152 3.26 -4.71 9.00
C SER A 152 2.04 -3.91 8.57
N GLY A 153 1.90 -2.69 9.12
CA GLY A 153 0.77 -1.81 8.80
C GLY A 153 1.19 -0.34 8.89
N HIS A 154 0.48 0.54 8.18
CA HIS A 154 0.87 1.94 8.02
C HIS A 154 0.99 2.69 9.34
N THR A 155 0.12 2.39 10.30
CA THR A 155 0.08 3.10 11.59
C THR A 155 0.99 2.47 12.64
N SER A 156 0.95 1.13 12.77
CA SER A 156 1.69 0.41 13.81
C SER A 156 3.13 0.08 13.41
N HIS A 157 3.46 0.25 12.13
CA HIS A 157 4.64 -0.32 11.50
C HIS A 157 4.76 -1.82 11.76
N VAL A 158 5.98 -2.34 11.90
CA VAL A 158 6.23 -3.74 12.22
C VAL A 158 6.10 -3.97 13.71
N ILE A 159 5.12 -4.77 14.12
CA ILE A 159 5.01 -5.28 15.49
C ILE A 159 4.92 -6.80 15.48
N CYS A 160 5.50 -7.43 16.49
CA CYS A 160 5.56 -8.89 16.61
C CYS A 160 4.95 -9.37 17.93
N GLY A 161 4.38 -10.56 17.89
CA GLY A 161 3.75 -11.21 19.05
C GLY A 161 3.62 -12.71 18.84
N LYS A 162 2.87 -13.37 19.72
CA LYS A 162 2.54 -14.80 19.61
C LYS A 162 1.05 -14.98 19.38
N VAL A 163 0.70 -15.98 18.59
CA VAL A 163 -0.69 -16.44 18.50
C VAL A 163 -1.12 -17.00 19.85
N VAL A 164 -2.24 -16.52 20.37
CA VAL A 164 -2.79 -16.96 21.66
C VAL A 164 -4.01 -17.88 21.50
N GLU A 165 -4.73 -17.76 20.39
CA GLU A 165 -5.96 -18.50 20.11
C GLU A 165 -6.20 -18.59 18.59
N LEU A 166 -6.96 -19.59 18.15
CA LEU A 166 -7.39 -19.82 16.76
C LEU A 166 -8.91 -20.03 16.73
N ASP A 167 -9.54 -19.83 15.57
CA ASP A 167 -10.99 -20.02 15.36
C ASP A 167 -11.87 -19.16 16.30
N VAL A 168 -11.37 -17.98 16.66
CA VAL A 168 -12.09 -17.01 17.49
C VAL A 168 -13.26 -16.40 16.69
N VAL A 169 -14.47 -16.50 17.24
CA VAL A 169 -15.65 -15.82 16.70
C VAL A 169 -15.78 -14.46 17.38
N VAL A 170 -15.51 -13.40 16.64
CA VAL A 170 -15.79 -12.03 17.07
C VAL A 170 -17.28 -11.78 16.88
N ARG A 171 -18.01 -11.60 17.98
CA ARG A 171 -19.45 -11.31 18.01
C ARG A 171 -19.72 -9.81 18.03
#